data_AF-A0A259HGH2-F1
#
_entry.id   AF-A0A259HGH2-F1
#
_cell.length_a   1.000
_cell.length_b   1.000
_cell.length_c   1.000
_cell.angle_alpha   90.00
_cell.angle_beta   90.00
_cell.angle_gamma   90.00
#
_symmetry.space_group_name_H-M   'P 1'
#
loop_
_entity.id
_entity.type
_entity.pdbx_description
1 polymer ?
#
loop_
_entity_poly.entity_id
_entity_poly.type
_entity_poly.pdbx_seq_one_letter_code
_entity_poly.pdbx_strand_id
1 'polypeptide(L)' 'MNDNTAKPWDWLPIPAPHQAVYVRDGIWQMKTLADLARDRARQAPDFVCFTDGEGAYTFADVLAQAEALVAALQQ' A
#
# COMPACT_ATOMS: atom_id res chain seq x y z
N MET A 1 -32.71 -19.55 5.68
CA MET A 1 -31.31 -19.09 5.73
C MET A 1 -30.97 -18.74 4.29
N ASN A 2 -30.61 -17.48 4.01
CA ASN A 2 -30.41 -17.04 2.62
C ASN A 2 -28.94 -17.27 2.26
N ASP A 3 -28.67 -18.39 1.58
CA ASP A 3 -27.33 -18.86 1.21
C ASP A 3 -26.75 -18.12 -0.02
N ASN A 4 -27.01 -16.82 -0.14
CA ASN A 4 -26.49 -16.06 -1.27
C ASN A 4 -25.11 -15.48 -0.93
N THR A 5 -24.07 -16.27 -1.23
CA THR A 5 -22.65 -15.93 -1.04
C THR A 5 -22.07 -15.10 -2.18
N ALA A 6 -22.82 -14.92 -3.28
CA ALA A 6 -22.39 -14.14 -4.42
C ALA A 6 -22.25 -12.66 -4.03
N LYS A 7 -21.06 -12.11 -4.21
CA LYS A 7 -20.81 -10.70 -3.93
C LYS A 7 -21.45 -9.88 -5.06
N PRO A 8 -22.04 -8.70 -4.77
CA PRO A 8 -22.68 -7.85 -5.79
C PRO A 8 -21.80 -7.44 -6.98
N TRP A 9 -20.49 -7.68 -6.90
CA TRP A 9 -19.49 -7.34 -7.92
C TRP A 9 -18.81 -8.55 -8.57
N ASP A 10 -19.30 -9.77 -8.35
CA ASP A 10 -18.73 -10.99 -8.97
C ASP A 10 -18.82 -10.98 -10.51
N TRP A 11 -19.68 -10.13 -11.08
CA TRP A 11 -19.78 -9.91 -12.53
C TRP A 11 -18.62 -9.10 -13.12
N LEU A 12 -17.80 -8.43 -12.29
CA LEU A 12 -16.73 -7.57 -12.76
C LEU A 12 -15.42 -8.37 -12.88
N PRO A 13 -14.87 -8.59 -14.09
CA PRO A 13 -13.54 -9.14 -14.22
C PRO A 13 -12.52 -8.17 -13.61
N ILE A 14 -11.52 -8.71 -12.90
CA ILE A 14 -10.45 -7.93 -12.27
C ILE A 14 -9.13 -8.29 -12.97
N PRO A 15 -8.42 -7.31 -13.57
CA PRO A 15 -8.78 -5.89 -13.67
C PRO A 15 -9.96 -5.65 -14.62
N ALA A 16 -10.71 -4.56 -14.41
CA ALA A 16 -11.82 -4.19 -15.30
C ALA A 16 -11.30 -3.99 -16.74
N PRO A 17 -12.11 -4.16 -17.80
CA PRO A 17 -11.61 -4.12 -19.18
C PRO A 17 -10.87 -2.82 -19.55
N HIS A 18 -11.32 -1.68 -19.02
CA HIS A 18 -10.67 -0.38 -19.22
C HIS A 18 -9.34 -0.23 -18.44
N GLN A 19 -9.08 -1.11 -17.47
CA GLN A 19 -7.85 -1.16 -16.68
C GLN A 19 -6.83 -2.16 -17.23
N ALA A 20 -7.27 -3.12 -18.06
CA ALA A 20 -6.44 -4.22 -18.55
C ALA A 20 -5.15 -3.76 -19.26
N VAL A 21 -5.22 -2.64 -19.98
CA VAL A 21 -4.06 -2.04 -20.66
C VAL A 21 -2.96 -1.64 -19.67
N TYR A 22 -3.32 -1.08 -18.51
CA TYR A 22 -2.31 -0.63 -17.53
C TYR A 22 -1.60 -1.80 -16.84
N VAL A 23 -2.30 -2.91 -16.63
CA VAL A 23 -1.70 -4.13 -16.09
C VAL A 23 -0.82 -4.78 -17.15
N ARG A 24 -1.34 -4.96 -18.37
CA ARG A 24 -0.61 -5.58 -19.48
C ARG A 24 0.67 -4.83 -19.82
N ASP A 25 0.59 -3.50 -19.89
CA ASP A 25 1.72 -2.66 -20.30
C ASP A 25 2.67 -2.36 -19.12
N GLY A 26 2.44 -2.97 -17.95
CA GLY A 26 3.31 -2.85 -16.77
C GLY A 26 3.29 -1.47 -16.11
N ILE A 27 2.33 -0.61 -16.47
CA ILE A 27 2.17 0.73 -15.90
C ILE A 27 1.79 0.63 -14.41
N TRP A 28 0.95 -0.36 -14.08
CA TRP A 28 0.67 -0.70 -12.68
C TRP A 28 1.77 -1.58 -12.12
N GLN A 29 2.47 -1.07 -11.10
CA GLN A 29 3.60 -1.78 -10.47
C GLN A 29 3.18 -3.02 -9.67
N MET A 30 1.87 -3.28 -9.53
CA MET A 30 1.32 -4.41 -8.77
C MET A 30 1.86 -4.51 -7.34
N LYS A 31 2.11 -3.35 -6.72
CA LYS A 31 2.58 -3.19 -5.35
C LYS A 31 1.55 -2.44 -4.54
N THR A 32 1.38 -2.83 -3.28
CA THR A 32 0.61 -2.02 -2.33
C THR A 32 1.40 -0.75 -1.97
N LEU A 33 0.72 0.25 -1.42
CA LEU A 33 1.40 1.44 -0.87
C LEU A 33 2.39 1.05 0.25
N ALA A 34 2.07 0.01 1.02
CA ALA A 34 2.98 -0.52 2.04
C ALA A 34 4.24 -1.15 1.43
N ASP A 35 4.11 -1.87 0.32
CA ASP A 35 5.28 -2.43 -0.39
C ASP A 35 6.19 -1.31 -0.90
N LEU A 36 5.61 -0.23 -1.45
CA LEU A 36 6.37 0.93 -1.89
C LEU A 36 7.09 1.63 -0.74
N ALA A 37 6.46 1.74 0.43
CA ALA A 37 7.10 2.29 1.64
C ALA A 37 8.28 1.41 2.11
N ARG A 38 8.10 0.09 2.15
CA ARG A 38 9.17 -0.87 2.49
C ARG A 38 10.33 -0.83 1.51
N ASP A 39 10.04 -0.80 0.22
CA ASP A 39 11.07 -0.71 -0.81
C ASP A 39 11.87 0.58 -0.67
N ARG A 40 11.20 1.70 -0.38
CA ARG A 40 11.86 2.98 -0.22
C ARG A 40 12.73 3.02 1.04
N ALA A 41 12.24 2.53 2.17
CA ALA A 41 13.01 2.41 3.41
C ALA A 41 14.22 1.48 3.24
N ARG A 42 14.11 0.42 2.42
CA ARG A 42 15.25 -0.46 2.11
C ARG A 42 16.29 0.21 1.22
N GLN A 43 15.87 0.98 0.23
CA GLN A 43 16.77 1.62 -0.75
C GLN A 43 17.51 2.83 -0.18
N ALA A 44 16.85 3.61 0.67
CA ALA A 44 17.39 4.85 1.22
C ALA A 44 16.91 5.05 2.67
N PRO A 45 17.37 4.19 3.62
CA PRO A 45 16.85 4.18 4.98
C PRO A 45 17.00 5.53 5.68
N ASP A 46 18.16 6.18 5.52
CA ASP A 46 18.52 7.41 6.22
C ASP A 46 18.09 8.70 5.48
N PHE A 47 17.40 8.57 4.34
CA PHE A 47 16.94 9.74 3.61
C PHE A 47 15.76 10.39 4.34
N VAL A 48 15.92 11.66 4.72
CA VAL A 48 14.87 12.49 5.33
C VAL A 48 13.74 12.71 4.32
N CYS A 49 12.60 12.06 4.53
CA CYS A 49 11.48 12.05 3.60
C CYS A 49 10.42 13.11 3.90
N PHE A 50 10.29 13.53 5.16
CA PHE A 50 9.53 14.72 5.54
C PHE A 50 10.07 15.32 6.83
N THR A 51 9.79 16.61 7.02
CA THR A 51 10.13 17.37 8.22
C THR A 51 8.89 18.10 8.71
N ASP A 52 8.69 18.15 10.02
CA ASP A 52 7.61 18.91 10.65
C ASP A 52 8.15 19.75 11.83
N GLY A 53 7.26 20.24 12.70
CA GLY A 53 7.62 21.04 13.87
C GLY A 53 8.29 20.25 15.01
N GLU A 54 8.29 18.92 14.95
CA GLU A 54 8.87 18.02 15.94
C GLU A 54 10.23 17.48 15.49
N GLY A 55 10.44 17.31 14.18
CA GLY A 55 11.74 16.92 13.68
C GLY A 55 11.81 16.58 12.20
N ALA A 56 12.87 15.85 11.86
CA ALA A 56 13.11 15.29 10.54
C ALA A 56 12.99 13.77 10.62
N TYR A 57 12.22 13.18 9.71
CA TYR A 57 11.94 11.75 9.71
C TYR A 57 12.51 11.12 8.45
N THR A 58 13.25 10.03 8.63
CA THR A 58 13.76 9.24 7.52
C THR A 58 12.71 8.26 7.00
N PHE A 59 12.91 7.68 5.82
CA PHE A 59 12.01 6.62 5.34
C PHE A 59 11.94 5.44 6.31
N ALA A 60 13.04 5.08 6.98
CA ALA A 60 13.06 4.02 7.98
C ALA A 60 12.21 4.38 9.21
N ASP A 61 12.33 5.61 9.73
CA ASP A 61 11.58 6.07 10.90
C ASP A 61 10.07 6.03 10.65
N VAL A 62 9.65 6.55 9.50
CA VAL A 62 8.22 6.64 9.14
C VAL A 62 7.61 5.25 8.97
N LEU A 63 8.32 4.34 8.32
CA LEU A 63 7.86 2.96 8.18
C LEU A 63 7.71 2.28 9.55
N ALA A 64 8.72 2.41 10.42
CA ALA A 64 8.70 1.82 11.75
C ALA A 64 7.53 2.33 12.59
N GLN A 65 7.26 3.64 12.57
CA GLN A 65 6.13 4.24 13.28
C GLN A 65 4.78 3.77 12.71
N ALA A 66 4.64 3.68 11.38
CA ALA A 66 3.43 3.18 10.74
C ALA A 66 3.15 1.72 11.11
N GLU A 67 4.17 0.86 11.12
CA GLU A 67 4.04 -0.55 11.52
C GLU A 67 3.71 -0.70 13.00
N ALA A 68 4.32 0.11 13.88
CA ALA A 68 3.97 0.16 15.30
C ALA A 68 2.52 0.60 15.53
N LEU A 69 2.03 1.60 14.80
CA LEU A 69 0.64 2.04 14.86
C LEU A 69 -0.33 0.94 14.42
N VAL A 70 -0.06 0.26 13.30
CA VAL A 70 -0.89 -0.85 12.82
C VAL A 70 -0.96 -1.97 13.87
N ALA A 71 0.17 -2.33 14.49
CA ALA A 71 0.19 -3.34 15.55
C ALA A 71 -0.63 -2.93 16.79
N ALA A 72 -0.73 -1.63 17.09
CA ALA A 72 -1.56 -1.12 18.17
C ALA A 72 -3.06 -1.11 17.82
N LEU A 73 -3.42 -0.89 16.55
CA LEU A 73 -4.81 -0.86 16.08
C LEU A 73 -5.46 -2.26 15.97
N GLN A 74 -4.66 -3.32 15.96
CA GLN A 74 -5.12 -4.71 15.83
C GLN A 74 -5.30 -5.43 17.18
N GLN A 75 -5.14 -4.72 18.30
CA GLN A 75 -5.39 -5.22 19.66
C GLN A 75 -6.82 -4.89 20.11
#